data_AF-A0A844F6W1-F1
#
_entry.id   AF-A0A844F6W1-F1
#
_cell.length_a   1.000
_cell.length_b   1.000
_cell.length_c   1.000
_cell.angle_alpha   90.00
_cell.angle_beta   90.00
_cell.angle_gamma   90.00
#
_symmetry.space_group_name_H-M   'P 1'
#
loop_
_entity.id
_entity.type
_entity.pdbx_description
1 polymer ?
#
loop_
_entity_poly.entity_id
_entity_poly.type
_entity_poly.pdbx_seq_one_letter_code
_entity_poly.pdbx_strand_id
1 'polypeptide(L)' 'MTIPGGRYARFVVYGDMQAAVARFWQELWEMDLDRAFTYDFEEYQDDSMEETCIHMYIALN' A
#
# COMPACT_ATOMS: atom_id res chain seq x y z
N MET A 1 9.11 -0.33 -17.70
CA MET A 1 9.40 0.20 -16.35
C MET A 1 9.69 -0.99 -15.46
N THR A 2 10.68 -0.89 -14.57
CA THR A 2 11.07 -2.00 -13.68
C THR A 2 11.13 -1.46 -12.26
N ILE A 3 10.46 -2.14 -11.32
CA ILE A 3 10.58 -1.85 -9.89
C ILE A 3 11.81 -2.63 -9.40
N PRO A 4 12.86 -1.95 -8.88
CA PRO A 4 14.04 -2.64 -8.38
C PRO A 4 13.71 -3.44 -7.11
N GLY A 5 14.44 -4.55 -6.91
CA GLY A 5 14.36 -5.33 -5.69
C GLY A 5 14.81 -4.49 -4.48
N GLY A 6 14.14 -4.68 -3.33
CA GLY A 6 14.36 -3.90 -2.13
C GLY A 6 13.59 -4.45 -0.94
N ARG A 7 13.67 -3.78 0.21
CA ARG A 7 12.88 -4.10 1.39
C ARG A 7 11.57 -3.33 1.36
N TYR A 8 10.48 -4.03 1.65
CA TYR A 8 9.14 -3.47 1.66
C TYR A 8 8.39 -3.91 2.92
N ALA A 9 7.71 -2.97 3.57
CA ALA A 9 6.61 -3.30 4.46
C ALA A 9 5.39 -3.63 3.60
N ARG A 10 4.81 -4.82 3.81
CA ARG A 10 3.55 -5.21 3.17
C ARG A 10 2.41 -5.08 4.17
N PHE A 11 1.41 -4.29 3.81
CA PHE A 11 0.14 -4.18 4.53
C PHE A 11 -0.97 -4.81 3.69
N VAL A 12 -1.96 -5.38 4.36
CA VAL A 12 -3.16 -5.92 3.72
C VAL A 12 -4.34 -5.07 4.18
N VAL A 13 -5.01 -4.44 3.22
CA VAL A 13 -6.14 -3.54 3.46
C VAL A 13 -7.39 -4.15 2.84
N TYR A 14 -8.50 -4.08 3.58
CA TYR A 14 -9.80 -4.57 3.15
C TYR A 14 -10.85 -3.46 3.20
N GLY A 15 -11.80 -3.49 2.26
CA GLY A 15 -12.98 -2.63 2.27
C GLY A 15 -13.33 -2.06 0.90
N ASP A 16 -14.09 -0.98 0.90
CA ASP A 16 -14.34 -0.19 -0.31
C ASP A 16 -13.02 0.31 -0.88
N MET A 17 -12.79 0.06 -2.17
CA MET A 17 -11.50 0.28 -2.82
C MET A 17 -10.95 1.69 -2.60
N GLN A 18 -11.78 2.72 -2.77
CA GLN A 18 -11.32 4.10 -2.68
C GLN A 18 -11.13 4.53 -1.23
N ALA A 19 -12.10 4.22 -0.37
CA ALA A 19 -12.04 4.59 1.03
C ALA A 19 -10.91 3.87 1.77
N ALA A 20 -10.69 2.59 1.47
CA ALA A 20 -9.65 1.76 2.07
C ALA A 20 -8.25 2.31 1.76
N VAL A 21 -7.96 2.61 0.49
CA VAL A 21 -6.67 3.18 0.06
C VAL A 21 -6.45 4.56 0.66
N ALA A 22 -7.46 5.44 0.59
CA ALA A 22 -7.35 6.79 1.13
C ALA A 22 -7.06 6.78 2.63
N ARG A 23 -7.77 5.93 3.38
CA ARG A 23 -7.56 5.76 4.83
C ARG A 23 -6.18 5.19 5.13
N PHE A 24 -5.74 4.17 4.40
CA PHE A 24 -4.39 3.61 4.56
C PHE A 24 -3.31 4.68 4.40
N TRP A 25 -3.39 5.51 3.36
CA TRP A 25 -2.39 6.55 3.14
C TRP A 25 -2.41 7.61 4.25
N GLN A 26 -3.59 8.00 4.74
CA GLN A 26 -3.71 8.92 5.89
C GLN A 26 -3.02 8.34 7.12
N GLU A 27 -3.32 7.08 7.48
CA GLU A 27 -2.70 6.42 8.63
C GLU A 27 -1.18 6.26 8.43
N LEU A 28 -0.72 5.86 7.25
CA LEU A 28 0.71 5.69 6.93
C LEU A 28 1.49 7.00 7.09
N TRP A 29 0.91 8.15 6.75
CA TRP A 29 1.56 9.45 6.93
C TRP A 29 1.80 9.81 8.40
N GLU A 30 1.02 9.25 9.31
CA GLU A 30 1.17 9.45 10.76
C GLU A 30 2.09 8.40 11.41
N MET A 31 2.47 7.34 10.68
CA MET A 31 3.31 6.27 11.19
C MET A 31 4.79 6.67 11.24
N ASP A 32 5.45 6.31 12.34
CA ASP A 32 6.91 6.34 12.44
C ASP A 32 7.50 5.11 11.73
N LEU A 33 7.69 5.25 10.41
CA LEU A 33 8.22 4.20 9.54
C LEU A 33 9.43 4.73 8.77
N ASP A 34 10.53 3.97 8.77
CA ASP A 34 11.78 4.31 8.06
C ASP A 34 11.63 4.11 6.54
N ARG A 35 10.84 4.98 5.92
CA ARG A 35 10.49 4.90 4.50
C ARG A 35 11.67 5.31 3.63
N ALA A 36 11.90 4.52 2.58
CA ALA A 36 12.91 4.82 1.57
C ALA A 36 12.45 5.89 0.56
N PHE A 37 11.14 6.15 0.46
CA PHE A 37 10.55 7.10 -0.50
C PHE A 37 11.01 6.86 -1.96
N THR A 38 11.15 5.59 -2.36
CA THR A 38 11.57 5.20 -3.72
C THR A 38 10.39 4.74 -4.58
N TYR A 39 9.91 3.52 -4.38
CA TYR A 39 8.83 2.92 -5.18
C TYR A 39 7.79 2.27 -4.29
N ASP A 40 6.78 3.02 -3.86
CA ASP A 40 5.60 2.44 -3.21
C ASP A 40 4.60 1.99 -4.29
N PHE A 41 3.89 0.88 -4.08
CA PHE A 41 2.88 0.40 -5.03
C PHE A 41 1.74 -0.38 -4.37
N GLU A 42 0.62 -0.43 -5.07
CA GLU A 42 -0.64 -1.04 -4.65
C GLU A 42 -0.94 -2.23 -5.57
N GLU A 43 -1.25 -3.38 -4.99
CA GLU A 43 -1.60 -4.60 -5.73
C GLU A 43 -3.03 -5.01 -5.37
N TYR A 44 -3.95 -4.66 -6.27
CA TYR A 44 -5.36 -5.01 -6.19
C TYR A 44 -5.54 -6.49 -6.53
N GLN A 45 -6.10 -7.26 -5.59
CA GLN A 45 -6.22 -8.72 -5.75
C GLN A 45 -7.43 -9.13 -6.61
N ASP A 46 -8.40 -8.24 -6.76
CA ASP A 46 -9.63 -8.44 -7.51
C ASP A 46 -10.13 -7.11 -8.11
N ASP A 47 -11.14 -7.21 -8.97
CA ASP A 47 -11.85 -6.07 -9.57
C ASP A 47 -13.11 -5.67 -8.76
N SER A 48 -13.25 -6.15 -7.51
CA SER A 48 -14.38 -5.82 -6.65
C SER A 48 -14.26 -4.37 -6.15
N MET A 49 -15.34 -3.59 -6.19
CA MET A 49 -15.30 -2.21 -5.69
C MET A 49 -15.69 -2.10 -4.22
N GLU A 50 -16.58 -2.98 -3.72
CA GLU A 50 -17.20 -2.86 -2.40
C GLU A 50 -16.44 -3.61 -1.30
N GLU A 51 -15.89 -4.78 -1.65
CA GLU A 51 -15.10 -5.62 -0.74
C GLU A 51 -13.86 -6.09 -1.52
N THR A 52 -12.83 -5.26 -1.55
CA THR A 52 -11.56 -5.61 -2.20
C THR A 52 -10.48 -5.89 -1.17
N CYS A 53 -9.54 -6.74 -1.55
CA CYS A 53 -8.28 -6.95 -0.84
C CYS A 53 -7.15 -6.25 -1.61
N ILE A 54 -6.45 -5.35 -0.94
CA ILE A 54 -5.34 -4.59 -1.55
C ILE A 54 -4.08 -4.84 -0.74
N HIS A 55 -3.01 -5.25 -1.41
CA HIS A 55 -1.68 -5.28 -0.79
C HIS A 55 -0.97 -3.95 -1.05
N MET A 56 -0.60 -3.26 0.03
CA MET A 56 0.16 -2.01 -0.02
C MET A 56 1.62 -2.33 0.27
N TYR A 57 2.51 -1.97 -0.65
CA TYR A 57 3.95 -2.18 -0.52
C TYR A 57 4.64 -0.82 -0.34
N ILE A 58 5.21 -0.61 0.84
CA ILE A 58 5.92 0.63 1.21
C ILE A 58 7.41 0.35 1.30
N ALA A 59 8.21 1.04 0.48
CA ALA A 59 9.65 0.88 0.43
C ALA A 59 10.30 1.34 1.75
N LEU A 60 11.23 0.54 2.28
CA LEU A 60 11.95 0.80 3.52
C LEU A 60 13.45 0.96 3.28
N ASN A 61 14.11 1.78 4.11
CA ASN A 61 15.59 1.87 4.15
C ASN A 61 16.19 0.62 4.76
#